data_AF-A0A1E3NI48-F1
#
_entry.id   AF-A0A1E3NI48-F1
#
_cell.length_a   1.000
_cell.length_b   1.000
_cell.length_c   1.000
_cell.angle_alpha   90.00
_cell.angle_beta   90.00
_cell.angle_gamma   90.00
#
_symmetry.space_group_name_H-M   'P 1'
#
loop_
_entity.id
_entity.type
_entity.pdbx_description
1 polymer ?
#
loop_
_entity_poly.entity_id
_entity_poly.type
_entity_poly.pdbx_seq_one_letter_code
_entity_poly.pdbx_strand_id
1 'polypeptide(L)'
;MLLSLFRFPRVSVLRAPTGALQPRFFTTSSPVLKAAAASAGATKKAAAPKKKAAAKKTGAATKKAAAPKKPKVKELTRTQLKENAKPKRPLTSFVLYYQEHFTQHYTGSGDVTQAISEASKAWRAETDAVKETYRQKAAEKSKDYNKLKEEWEAKYKRPLSGYTKYIKSTIDRSKCATIQDASEQMKQLAAKWSTFTPQEKESWKTREL
;
A
#
# COMPACT_ATOMS: atom_id res chain seq x y z
N MET A 1 66.19 12.31 -13.65
CA MET A 1 65.70 13.38 -12.76
C MET A 1 64.68 14.21 -13.52
N LEU A 2 63.38 14.10 -13.18
CA LEU A 2 62.31 15.05 -13.53
C LEU A 2 61.00 14.52 -12.92
N LEU A 3 60.84 14.68 -11.60
CA LEU A 3 59.55 14.49 -10.93
C LEU A 3 58.80 15.83 -10.97
N SER A 4 57.84 15.93 -11.88
CA SER A 4 56.95 17.08 -11.97
C SER A 4 55.79 16.92 -10.98
N LEU A 5 55.80 17.76 -9.95
CA LEU A 5 54.80 17.89 -8.90
C LEU A 5 53.51 18.49 -9.49
N PHE A 6 52.50 17.67 -9.78
CA PHE A 6 51.14 18.16 -10.02
C PHE A 6 50.46 18.50 -8.69
N ARG A 7 50.50 19.79 -8.35
CA ARG A 7 49.83 20.39 -7.20
C ARG A 7 48.41 20.78 -7.63
N PHE A 8 47.41 19.98 -7.26
CA PHE A 8 46.00 20.32 -7.48
C PHE A 8 45.57 21.47 -6.56
N PRO A 9 44.86 22.50 -7.07
CA PRO A 9 44.28 23.53 -6.23
C PRO A 9 43.08 22.98 -5.46
N ARG A 10 43.16 23.09 -4.13
CA ARG A 10 42.12 22.74 -3.17
C ARG A 10 41.04 23.82 -3.21
N VAL A 11 39.96 23.60 -3.96
CA VAL A 11 38.80 24.50 -3.97
C VAL A 11 37.98 24.24 -2.71
N SER A 12 38.16 25.10 -1.71
CA SER A 12 37.32 25.14 -0.51
C SER A 12 36.00 25.83 -0.84
N VAL A 13 34.95 25.07 -1.11
CA VAL A 13 33.58 25.60 -1.18
C VAL A 13 33.01 25.64 0.24
N LEU A 14 33.07 26.83 0.87
CA LEU A 14 32.30 27.13 2.08
C LEU A 14 30.80 27.09 1.72
N ARG A 15 30.10 26.05 2.17
CA ARG A 15 28.63 25.98 2.13
C ARG A 15 28.10 26.50 3.46
N ALA A 16 27.52 27.70 3.45
CA ALA A 16 26.82 28.28 4.58
C ALA A 16 25.56 27.46 4.95
N PRO A 17 25.27 27.25 6.25
CA PRO A 17 24.02 26.66 6.71
C PRO A 17 22.99 27.77 7.02
N THR A 18 22.10 28.05 6.08
CA THR A 18 20.91 28.90 6.34
C THR A 18 19.65 28.19 5.91
N GLY A 19 18.90 27.72 6.90
CA GLY A 19 17.62 27.07 6.71
C GLY A 19 17.06 26.61 8.05
N ALA A 20 16.70 27.57 8.89
CA ALA A 20 15.92 27.33 10.11
C ALA A 20 14.61 26.62 9.72
N LEU A 21 14.53 25.33 10.03
CA LEU A 21 13.30 24.55 9.96
C LEU A 21 12.32 25.13 10.99
N GLN A 22 11.30 25.81 10.50
CA GLN A 22 10.17 26.18 11.35
C GLN A 22 9.40 24.92 11.76
N PRO A 23 9.04 24.76 13.04
CA PRO A 23 8.17 23.68 13.48
C PRO A 23 6.77 23.89 12.90
N ARG A 24 6.35 22.99 12.01
CA ARG A 24 4.94 22.91 11.61
C ARG A 24 4.16 22.27 12.76
N PHE A 25 3.60 23.11 13.61
CA PHE A 25 2.56 22.71 14.55
C PHE A 25 1.31 22.29 13.77
N PHE A 26 1.10 20.97 13.62
CA PHE A 26 -0.19 20.43 13.25
C PHE A 26 -1.12 20.52 14.47
N THR A 27 -1.80 21.66 14.63
CA THR A 27 -2.90 21.77 15.58
C THR A 27 -4.13 21.09 14.95
N THR A 28 -4.35 19.82 15.26
CA THR A 28 -5.61 19.15 14.94
C THR A 28 -6.67 19.61 15.94
N SER A 29 -7.23 20.80 15.71
CA SER A 29 -8.40 21.29 16.44
C SER A 29 -9.65 20.58 15.92
N SER A 30 -9.95 19.40 16.47
CA SER A 30 -11.23 18.74 16.25
C SER A 30 -12.33 19.48 17.03
N PRO A 31 -13.39 19.99 16.38
CA PRO A 31 -14.53 20.52 17.10
C PRO A 31 -15.34 19.39 17.75
N VAL A 32 -15.37 19.42 19.08
CA VAL A 32 -16.28 18.64 19.94
C VAL A 32 -17.72 19.07 19.60
N LEU A 33 -18.47 18.19 18.95
CA LEU A 33 -19.91 18.36 18.79
C LEU A 33 -20.58 18.22 20.16
N LYS A 34 -20.98 19.38 20.69
CA LYS A 34 -21.72 19.56 21.92
C LYS A 34 -23.19 19.21 21.68
N ALA A 35 -23.68 18.23 22.42
CA ALA A 35 -25.10 17.90 22.53
C ALA A 35 -25.83 18.97 23.36
N ALA A 36 -26.97 19.44 22.85
CA ALA A 36 -28.03 20.16 23.57
C ALA A 36 -29.34 19.85 22.82
N ALA A 37 -30.24 19.03 23.37
CA ALA A 37 -31.27 19.37 24.35
C ALA A 37 -32.52 20.04 23.73
N ALA A 38 -33.57 19.21 23.63
CA ALA A 38 -34.96 19.46 24.05
C ALA A 38 -35.93 20.39 23.27
N SER A 39 -37.18 19.88 23.28
CA SER A 39 -38.50 20.54 23.15
C SER A 39 -39.03 20.78 21.73
N ALA A 40 -40.34 20.82 21.44
CA ALA A 40 -41.60 20.28 22.00
C ALA A 40 -42.73 20.76 21.06
N GLY A 41 -43.84 20.02 20.97
CA GLY A 41 -45.15 20.49 20.48
C GLY A 41 -45.49 20.19 19.00
N ALA A 42 -46.41 19.25 18.70
CA ALA A 42 -47.88 19.45 18.51
C ALA A 42 -48.22 19.70 17.01
N THR A 43 -49.21 19.11 16.31
CA THR A 43 -50.37 18.25 16.63
C THR A 43 -51.03 17.69 15.34
N LYS A 44 -51.66 16.50 15.44
CA LYS A 44 -52.92 16.00 14.82
C LYS A 44 -53.13 15.88 13.29
N LYS A 45 -53.35 14.63 12.81
CA LYS A 45 -54.65 14.07 12.29
C LYS A 45 -54.37 12.64 11.72
N ALA A 46 -54.83 11.57 12.37
CA ALA A 46 -56.16 10.92 12.23
C ALA A 46 -56.28 9.98 11.01
N ALA A 47 -56.26 8.66 11.26
CA ALA A 47 -57.27 7.66 10.83
C ALA A 47 -56.75 6.22 11.08
N ALA A 48 -57.60 5.39 11.69
CA ALA A 48 -57.34 4.06 12.25
C ALA A 48 -57.76 2.92 11.27
N PRO A 49 -58.07 1.67 11.70
CA PRO A 49 -57.21 0.61 12.26
C PRO A 49 -57.44 -0.77 11.58
N LYS A 50 -56.62 -1.80 11.88
CA LYS A 50 -56.98 -3.25 11.90
C LYS A 50 -55.84 -4.03 12.58
N LYS A 51 -55.93 -4.48 13.83
CA LYS A 51 -56.70 -5.58 14.49
C LYS A 51 -55.93 -6.93 14.50
N LYS A 52 -55.91 -7.50 15.72
CA LYS A 52 -55.54 -8.86 16.19
C LYS A 52 -54.08 -9.02 16.64
N ALA A 53 -53.78 -9.07 17.95
CA ALA A 53 -54.23 -9.95 19.06
C ALA A 53 -53.16 -11.00 19.36
N ALA A 54 -52.83 -11.04 20.65
CA ALA A 54 -51.77 -11.79 21.28
C ALA A 54 -51.98 -13.32 21.25
N ALA A 55 -50.87 -14.07 21.26
CA ALA A 55 -50.80 -15.37 21.92
C ALA A 55 -49.36 -15.69 22.32
N LYS A 56 -49.13 -15.66 23.62
CA LYS A 56 -47.97 -16.17 24.35
C LYS A 56 -47.98 -17.70 24.31
N LYS A 57 -46.92 -18.34 23.81
CA LYS A 57 -46.57 -19.73 24.18
C LYS A 57 -45.06 -19.93 24.26
N THR A 58 -44.64 -20.20 25.49
CA THR A 58 -43.43 -20.89 25.90
C THR A 58 -43.30 -22.22 25.15
N GLY A 59 -42.14 -22.44 24.53
CA GLY A 59 -41.76 -23.70 23.91
C GLY A 59 -40.27 -23.93 24.11
N ALA A 60 -39.93 -24.70 25.14
CA ALA A 60 -38.62 -25.32 25.29
C ALA A 60 -38.41 -26.30 24.14
N ALA A 61 -37.36 -26.11 23.35
CA ALA A 61 -36.89 -27.07 22.36
C ALA A 61 -35.36 -26.98 22.25
N THR A 62 -34.70 -27.90 22.93
CA THR A 62 -33.53 -28.65 22.45
C THR A 62 -32.46 -27.89 21.67
N LYS A 63 -31.40 -27.48 22.40
CA LYS A 63 -30.06 -27.27 21.85
C LYS A 63 -29.57 -28.57 21.19
N LYS A 64 -29.79 -28.69 19.87
CA LYS A 64 -29.11 -29.69 19.04
C LYS A 64 -27.70 -29.18 18.78
N ALA A 65 -26.73 -29.85 19.38
CA ALA A 65 -25.30 -29.60 19.20
C ALA A 65 -24.97 -29.54 17.71
N ALA A 66 -24.54 -28.36 17.25
CA ALA A 66 -24.05 -28.15 15.90
C ALA A 66 -22.71 -28.88 15.78
N ALA A 67 -22.69 -29.94 14.98
CA ALA A 67 -21.46 -30.62 14.58
C ALA A 67 -20.47 -29.60 13.97
N PRO A 68 -19.17 -29.68 14.31
CA PRO A 68 -18.16 -28.79 13.76
C PRO A 68 -18.09 -29.02 12.24
N LYS A 69 -18.56 -28.03 11.48
CA LYS A 69 -18.42 -28.00 10.02
C LYS A 69 -16.93 -27.96 9.71
N LYS A 70 -16.39 -29.08 9.19
CA LYS A 70 -15.04 -29.16 8.63
C LYS A 70 -14.85 -27.97 7.67
N PRO A 71 -13.77 -27.17 7.78
CA PRO A 71 -13.56 -26.04 6.89
C PRO A 71 -13.40 -26.57 5.46
N LYS A 72 -14.34 -26.22 4.57
CA LYS A 72 -14.17 -26.41 3.13
C LYS A 72 -12.96 -25.58 2.71
N VAL A 73 -11.88 -26.25 2.34
CA VAL A 73 -10.73 -25.63 1.66
C VAL A 73 -11.29 -25.04 0.37
N LYS A 74 -11.46 -23.71 0.33
CA LYS A 74 -11.85 -23.01 -0.89
C LYS A 74 -10.64 -23.07 -1.82
N GLU A 75 -10.77 -23.76 -2.93
CA GLU A 75 -9.77 -23.70 -4.00
C GLU A 75 -9.56 -22.22 -4.38
N LEU A 76 -8.29 -21.82 -4.41
CA LEU A 76 -7.92 -20.45 -4.70
C LEU A 76 -8.31 -20.09 -6.14
N THR A 77 -8.95 -18.94 -6.29
CA THR A 77 -9.32 -18.41 -7.61
C THR A 77 -8.08 -18.12 -8.47
N ARG A 78 -8.23 -18.11 -9.80
CA ARG A 78 -7.11 -17.86 -10.75
C ARG A 78 -6.37 -16.54 -10.50
N THR A 79 -7.03 -15.54 -9.92
CA THR A 79 -6.40 -14.28 -9.47
C THR A 79 -5.57 -14.49 -8.21
N GLN A 80 -6.09 -15.20 -7.21
CA GLN A 80 -5.36 -15.52 -5.98
C GLN A 80 -4.14 -16.43 -6.23
N LEU A 81 -4.22 -17.33 -7.20
CA LEU A 81 -3.07 -18.13 -7.65
C LEU A 81 -1.95 -17.25 -8.23
N LYS A 82 -2.30 -16.21 -8.99
CA LYS A 82 -1.32 -15.25 -9.53
C LYS A 82 -0.71 -14.37 -8.44
N GLU A 83 -1.52 -13.97 -7.46
CA GLU A 83 -1.05 -13.19 -6.31
C GLU A 83 -0.10 -14.02 -5.42
N ASN A 84 -0.41 -15.30 -5.19
CA ASN A 84 0.47 -16.20 -4.44
C ASN A 84 1.76 -16.55 -5.19
N ALA A 85 1.72 -16.57 -6.52
CA ALA A 85 2.93 -16.76 -7.34
C ALA A 85 3.84 -15.53 -7.35
N LYS A 86 3.35 -14.36 -6.89
CA LYS A 86 4.15 -13.14 -6.86
C LYS A 86 5.27 -13.28 -5.82
N PRO A 87 6.54 -13.02 -6.19
CA PRO A 87 7.62 -13.09 -5.22
C PRO A 87 7.37 -12.08 -4.09
N LYS A 88 7.60 -12.54 -2.86
CA LYS A 88 7.46 -11.73 -1.64
C LYS A 88 8.67 -10.81 -1.48
N ARG A 89 8.45 -9.61 -0.94
CA ARG A 89 9.52 -8.63 -0.71
C ARG A 89 10.61 -9.22 0.20
N PRO A 90 11.89 -8.88 -0.05
CA PRO A 90 12.99 -9.36 0.76
C PRO A 90 12.95 -8.70 2.15
N LEU A 91 13.57 -9.37 3.11
CA LEU A 91 13.69 -8.86 4.47
C LEU A 91 14.67 -7.69 4.51
N THR A 92 14.37 -6.68 5.32
CA THR A 92 15.27 -5.54 5.53
C THR A 92 16.40 -5.91 6.48
N SER A 93 17.47 -5.10 6.52
CA SER A 93 18.64 -5.34 7.39
C SER A 93 18.28 -5.52 8.86
N PHE A 94 17.35 -4.70 9.38
CA PHE A 94 16.87 -4.81 10.75
C PHE A 94 16.11 -6.12 10.99
N VAL A 95 15.28 -6.57 10.05
CA VAL A 95 14.52 -7.83 10.21
C VAL A 95 15.46 -9.03 10.19
N LEU A 96 16.53 -8.99 9.38
CA LEU A 96 17.57 -10.02 9.38
C LEU A 96 18.29 -10.09 10.74
N TYR A 97 18.71 -8.94 11.26
CA TYR A 97 19.29 -8.84 12.61
C TYR A 97 18.31 -9.36 13.67
N TYR A 98 17.07 -8.89 13.64
CA TYR A 98 16.05 -9.33 14.58
C TYR A 98 15.81 -10.83 14.53
N GLN A 99 15.81 -11.47 13.36
CA GLN A 99 15.67 -12.92 13.25
C GLN A 99 16.83 -13.68 13.90
N GLU A 100 18.06 -13.21 13.73
CA GLU A 100 19.26 -13.82 14.33
C GLU A 100 19.28 -13.62 15.86
N HIS A 101 18.77 -12.48 16.35
CA HIS A 101 18.74 -12.12 17.77
C HIS A 101 17.38 -12.36 18.46
N PHE A 102 16.41 -12.94 17.76
CA PHE A 102 15.02 -13.04 18.24
C PHE A 102 14.94 -13.84 19.54
N THR A 103 15.65 -14.96 19.60
CA THR A 103 15.69 -15.85 20.77
C THR A 103 16.34 -15.22 22.00
N GLN A 104 17.16 -14.17 21.81
CA GLN A 104 17.79 -13.44 22.92
C GLN A 104 16.82 -12.46 23.57
N HIS A 105 15.87 -11.92 22.80
CA HIS A 105 14.90 -10.92 23.25
C HIS A 105 13.50 -11.49 23.53
N TYR A 106 13.21 -12.72 23.09
CA TYR A 106 11.91 -13.35 23.26
C TYR A 106 12.02 -14.66 24.05
N THR A 107 11.59 -14.63 25.31
CA THR A 107 11.60 -15.78 26.24
C THR A 107 10.36 -16.67 26.13
N GLY A 108 9.60 -16.59 25.04
CA GLY A 108 8.47 -17.50 24.77
C GLY A 108 7.12 -17.07 25.37
N SER A 109 7.13 -16.42 26.54
CA SER A 109 5.93 -16.01 27.30
C SER A 109 5.67 -14.49 27.33
N GLY A 110 6.56 -13.68 26.75
CA GLY A 110 6.45 -12.22 26.73
C GLY A 110 5.60 -11.67 25.59
N ASP A 111 5.24 -10.38 25.67
CA ASP A 111 4.62 -9.65 24.57
C ASP A 111 5.65 -9.45 23.44
N VAL A 112 5.36 -10.00 22.26
CA VAL A 112 6.19 -9.86 21.04
C VAL A 112 6.47 -8.39 20.73
N THR A 113 5.53 -7.50 21.05
CA THR A 113 5.67 -6.05 20.84
C THR A 113 6.83 -5.48 21.67
N GLN A 114 7.01 -5.95 22.91
CA GLN A 114 8.11 -5.53 23.77
C GLN A 114 9.45 -6.05 23.26
N ALA A 115 9.51 -7.31 22.82
CA ALA A 115 10.72 -7.89 22.24
C ALA A 115 11.18 -7.13 20.98
N ILE A 116 10.25 -6.73 20.10
CA ILE A 116 10.58 -5.90 18.93
C ILE A 116 11.09 -4.52 19.35
N SER A 117 10.47 -3.91 20.38
CA SER A 117 10.88 -2.61 20.91
C SER A 117 12.32 -2.67 21.45
N GLU A 118 12.65 -3.70 22.24
CA GLU A 118 13.99 -3.92 22.78
C GLU A 118 15.03 -4.19 21.69
N ALA A 119 14.72 -5.08 20.74
CA ALA A 119 15.58 -5.32 19.59
C ALA A 119 15.81 -4.05 18.76
N SER A 120 14.81 -3.17 18.66
CA SER A 120 14.97 -1.88 17.97
C SER A 120 15.89 -0.91 18.73
N LYS A 121 15.95 -1.00 20.06
CA LYS A 121 16.88 -0.21 20.88
C LYS A 121 18.30 -0.77 20.75
N ALA A 122 18.45 -2.10 20.85
CA ALA A 122 19.72 -2.80 20.63
C ALA A 122 20.29 -2.47 19.24
N TRP A 123 19.48 -2.59 18.19
CA TRP A 123 19.90 -2.23 16.83
C TRP A 123 20.36 -0.78 16.68
N ARG A 124 19.72 0.18 17.37
CA ARG A 124 20.17 1.58 17.32
C ARG A 124 21.52 1.77 18.02
N ALA A 125 21.73 1.09 19.14
CA ALA A 125 22.97 1.10 19.92
C ALA A 125 24.12 0.32 19.28
N GLU A 126 23.82 -0.60 18.37
CA GLU A 126 24.80 -1.43 17.66
C GLU A 126 25.77 -0.59 16.81
N THR A 127 26.98 -1.11 16.60
CA THR A 127 28.01 -0.44 15.80
C THR A 127 27.64 -0.35 14.31
N ASP A 128 28.14 0.69 13.63
CA ASP A 128 27.89 0.87 12.20
C ASP A 128 28.50 -0.26 11.35
N ALA A 129 29.58 -0.89 11.81
CA ALA A 129 30.20 -2.04 11.16
C ALA A 129 29.24 -3.23 11.07
N VAL A 130 28.61 -3.59 12.19
CA VAL A 130 27.60 -4.66 12.23
C VAL A 130 26.41 -4.29 11.35
N LYS A 131 25.91 -3.04 11.44
CA LYS A 131 24.81 -2.58 10.59
C LYS A 131 25.11 -2.71 9.10
N GLU A 132 26.34 -2.41 8.70
CA GLU A 132 26.76 -2.51 7.30
C GLU A 132 26.78 -3.96 6.80
N THR A 133 27.20 -4.93 7.62
CA THR A 133 27.12 -6.36 7.23
C THR A 133 25.69 -6.79 6.92
N TYR A 134 24.70 -6.37 7.72
CA TYR A 134 23.30 -6.68 7.45
C TYR A 134 22.72 -5.89 6.28
N ARG A 135 23.22 -4.67 5.99
CA ARG A 135 22.86 -3.95 4.76
C ARG A 135 23.36 -4.69 3.53
N GLN A 136 24.57 -5.24 3.56
CA GLN A 136 25.11 -6.07 2.48
C GLN A 136 24.26 -7.34 2.27
N LYS A 137 23.98 -8.09 3.36
CA LYS A 137 23.07 -9.25 3.32
C LYS A 137 21.68 -8.89 2.74
N ALA A 138 21.11 -7.76 3.16
CA ALA A 138 19.82 -7.29 2.65
C ALA A 138 19.89 -6.89 1.17
N ALA A 139 20.99 -6.27 0.72
CA ALA A 139 21.21 -5.91 -0.66
C ALA A 139 21.31 -7.14 -1.57
N GLU A 140 22.00 -8.19 -1.14
CA GLU A 140 22.06 -9.48 -1.86
C GLU A 140 20.68 -10.10 -2.03
N LYS A 141 19.92 -10.23 -0.93
CA LYS A 141 18.53 -10.73 -0.98
C LYS A 141 17.64 -9.87 -1.87
N SER A 142 17.87 -8.56 -1.92
CA SER A 142 17.15 -7.66 -2.81
C SER A 142 17.49 -7.87 -4.28
N LYS A 143 18.74 -8.20 -4.62
CA LYS A 143 19.12 -8.53 -6.01
C LYS A 143 18.43 -9.80 -6.46
N ASP A 144 18.43 -10.85 -5.63
CA ASP A 144 17.76 -12.12 -5.94
C ASP A 144 16.25 -11.91 -6.09
N TYR A 145 15.65 -11.12 -5.22
CA TYR A 145 14.24 -10.73 -5.33
C TYR A 145 13.94 -10.03 -6.66
N ASN A 146 14.78 -9.10 -7.10
CA ASN A 146 14.57 -8.38 -8.35
C ASN A 146 14.60 -9.31 -9.56
N LYS A 147 15.51 -10.29 -9.60
CA LYS A 147 15.55 -11.32 -10.65
C LYS A 147 14.25 -12.12 -10.69
N LEU A 148 13.83 -12.67 -9.55
CA LEU A 148 12.58 -13.43 -9.45
C LEU A 148 11.36 -12.58 -9.83
N LYS A 149 11.38 -11.30 -9.47
CA LYS A 149 10.33 -10.34 -9.81
C LYS A 149 10.29 -10.06 -11.31
N GLU A 150 11.43 -9.91 -11.97
CA GLU A 150 11.52 -9.72 -13.42
C GLU A 150 11.01 -10.96 -14.17
N GLU A 151 11.40 -12.16 -13.75
CA GLU A 151 10.87 -13.42 -14.29
C GLU A 151 9.35 -13.52 -14.13
N TRP A 152 8.84 -13.17 -12.95
CA TRP A 152 7.41 -13.14 -12.67
C TRP A 152 6.69 -12.07 -13.53
N GLU A 153 7.27 -10.87 -13.66
CA GLU A 153 6.72 -9.83 -14.52
C GLU A 153 6.73 -10.26 -15.98
N ALA A 154 7.79 -10.86 -16.50
CA ALA A 154 7.83 -11.38 -17.87
C ALA A 154 6.75 -12.43 -18.12
N LYS A 155 6.50 -13.31 -17.15
CA LYS A 155 5.49 -14.38 -17.25
C LYS A 155 4.05 -13.89 -17.13
N TYR A 156 3.78 -12.91 -16.27
CA TYR A 156 2.40 -12.55 -15.89
C TYR A 156 1.97 -11.14 -16.31
N LYS A 157 2.88 -10.25 -16.66
CA LYS A 157 2.54 -8.89 -17.11
C LYS A 157 1.93 -8.98 -18.50
N ARG A 158 0.66 -8.58 -18.58
CA ARG A 158 -0.05 -8.55 -19.87
C ARG A 158 0.54 -7.42 -20.72
N PRO A 159 0.73 -7.63 -22.04
CA PRO A 159 1.08 -6.52 -22.92
C PRO A 159 0.01 -5.43 -22.78
N LEU A 160 0.44 -4.17 -22.77
CA LEU A 160 -0.49 -3.05 -22.73
C LEU A 160 -1.41 -3.11 -23.95
N SER A 161 -2.71 -2.92 -23.72
CA SER A 161 -3.67 -2.77 -24.80
C SER A 161 -3.29 -1.56 -25.67
N GLY A 162 -3.55 -1.63 -26.98
CA GLY A 162 -3.33 -0.51 -27.89
C GLY A 162 -4.03 0.78 -27.42
N TYR A 163 -5.22 0.66 -26.83
CA TYR A 163 -5.92 1.82 -26.24
C TYR A 163 -5.15 2.42 -25.05
N THR A 164 -4.62 1.58 -24.17
CA THR A 164 -3.81 2.03 -23.03
C THR A 164 -2.51 2.68 -23.49
N LYS A 165 -1.88 2.17 -24.57
CA LYS A 165 -0.71 2.79 -25.19
C LYS A 165 -1.06 4.18 -25.74
N TYR A 166 -2.15 4.28 -26.52
CA TYR A 166 -2.65 5.54 -27.05
C TYR A 166 -2.95 6.58 -25.97
N ILE A 167 -3.63 6.17 -24.88
CA ILE A 167 -3.87 7.07 -23.76
C ILE A 167 -2.56 7.56 -23.14
N LYS A 168 -1.64 6.64 -22.86
CA LYS A 168 -0.37 6.96 -22.19
C LYS A 168 0.50 7.91 -23.01
N SER A 169 0.46 7.81 -24.35
CA SER A 169 1.17 8.72 -25.24
C SER A 169 0.50 10.08 -25.41
N THR A 170 -0.82 10.15 -25.24
CA THR A 170 -1.60 11.36 -25.58
C THR A 170 -1.96 12.21 -24.37
N ILE A 171 -2.09 11.60 -23.18
CA ILE A 171 -2.32 12.35 -21.94
C ILE A 171 -1.06 13.12 -21.57
N ASP A 172 -1.13 14.43 -21.72
CA ASP A 172 -0.19 15.35 -21.13
C ASP A 172 -0.61 15.63 -19.69
N ARG A 173 0.16 15.09 -18.75
CA ARG A 173 -0.16 15.17 -17.32
C ARG A 173 -0.18 16.61 -16.81
N SER A 174 0.49 17.54 -17.50
CA SER A 174 0.48 18.96 -17.16
C SER A 174 -0.85 19.65 -17.48
N LYS A 175 -1.63 19.12 -18.44
CA LYS A 175 -2.93 19.69 -18.86
C LYS A 175 -4.10 19.22 -17.99
N CYS A 176 -3.87 18.26 -17.10
CA CYS A 176 -4.85 17.75 -16.14
C CYS A 176 -4.59 18.37 -14.77
N ALA A 177 -5.01 19.63 -14.56
CA ALA A 177 -4.86 20.29 -13.27
C ALA A 177 -5.84 19.72 -12.23
N THR A 178 -7.06 19.39 -12.64
CA THR A 178 -8.07 18.79 -11.78
C THR A 178 -8.43 17.36 -12.18
N ILE A 179 -9.05 16.62 -11.25
CA ILE A 179 -9.57 15.27 -11.51
C ILE A 179 -10.70 15.32 -12.56
N GLN A 180 -11.47 16.41 -12.60
CA GLN A 180 -12.55 16.60 -13.58
C GLN A 180 -11.98 16.73 -15.00
N ASP A 181 -10.95 17.56 -15.19
CA ASP A 181 -10.27 17.72 -16.50
C ASP A 181 -9.71 16.39 -17.00
N ALA A 182 -9.09 15.60 -16.11
CA ALA A 182 -8.58 14.28 -16.46
C ALA A 182 -9.69 13.33 -16.93
N SER A 183 -10.88 13.42 -16.30
CA SER A 183 -12.03 12.61 -16.68
C SER A 183 -12.61 13.02 -18.04
N GLU A 184 -12.66 14.33 -18.33
CA GLU A 184 -13.14 14.85 -19.61
C GLU A 184 -12.18 14.53 -20.74
N GLN A 185 -10.87 14.70 -20.52
CA GLN A 185 -9.86 14.28 -21.48
C GLN A 185 -9.94 12.79 -21.77
N MET A 186 -10.13 11.94 -20.75
CA MET A 186 -10.29 10.50 -20.97
C MET A 186 -11.53 10.19 -21.81
N LYS A 187 -12.66 10.88 -21.61
CA LYS A 187 -13.86 10.73 -22.44
C LYS A 187 -13.61 11.16 -23.89
N GLN A 188 -12.93 12.29 -24.09
CA GLN A 188 -12.56 12.77 -25.42
C GLN A 188 -11.62 11.81 -26.14
N LEU A 189 -10.62 11.26 -25.43
CA LEU A 189 -9.71 10.24 -25.97
C LEU A 189 -10.45 8.94 -26.28
N ALA A 190 -11.41 8.54 -25.46
CA ALA A 190 -12.25 7.36 -25.73
C ALA A 190 -13.10 7.56 -27.00
N ALA A 191 -13.70 8.74 -27.17
CA ALA A 191 -14.44 9.09 -28.38
C ALA A 191 -13.52 9.07 -29.61
N LYS A 192 -12.34 9.70 -29.54
CA LYS A 192 -11.32 9.65 -30.61
C LYS A 192 -10.85 8.22 -30.91
N TRP A 193 -10.69 7.38 -29.89
CA TRP A 193 -10.32 5.98 -30.10
C TRP A 193 -11.44 5.19 -30.78
N SER A 194 -12.71 5.46 -30.48
CA SER A 194 -13.82 4.78 -31.14
C SER A 194 -13.86 5.06 -32.65
N THR A 195 -13.48 6.27 -33.08
CA THR A 195 -13.45 6.65 -34.51
C THR A 195 -12.30 6.03 -35.29
N PHE A 196 -11.26 5.51 -34.63
CA PHE A 196 -10.14 4.86 -35.33
C PHE A 196 -10.56 3.57 -36.03
N THR A 197 -9.99 3.35 -37.19
CA THR A 197 -10.16 2.12 -37.97
C THR A 197 -9.53 0.92 -37.25
N PRO A 198 -9.95 -0.33 -37.54
CA PRO A 198 -9.33 -1.52 -36.97
C PRO A 198 -7.81 -1.60 -37.23
N GLN A 199 -7.35 -1.15 -38.39
CA GLN A 199 -5.93 -1.16 -38.76
C GLN A 199 -5.11 -0.18 -37.89
N GLU A 200 -5.61 1.04 -37.68
CA GLU A 200 -4.97 2.00 -36.78
C GLU A 200 -4.91 1.47 -35.35
N LYS A 201 -6.01 0.87 -34.86
CA LYS A 201 -6.06 0.25 -33.53
C LYS A 201 -5.04 -0.88 -33.37
N GLU A 202 -4.80 -1.67 -34.42
CA GLU A 202 -3.79 -2.72 -34.43
C GLU A 202 -2.36 -2.15 -34.41
N SER A 203 -2.11 -1.07 -35.17
CA SER A 203 -0.82 -0.38 -35.17
C SER A 203 -0.43 0.12 -33.77
N TRP A 204 -1.41 0.54 -32.96
CA TRP A 204 -1.17 0.95 -31.58
C TRP A 204 -0.82 -0.21 -30.65
N LYS A 205 -1.19 -1.47 -30.97
CA LYS A 205 -0.78 -2.63 -30.15
C LYS A 205 0.69 -2.95 -30.34
N THR A 206 1.22 -2.79 -31.56
CA THR A 206 2.63 -3.10 -31.88
C THR A 206 3.57 -1.94 -31.58
N ARG A 207 3.09 -0.68 -31.58
CA ARG A 207 3.90 0.50 -31.29
C ARG A 207 4.59 0.43 -29.91
N GLU A 208 5.89 0.72 -29.85
CA GLU A 208 6.64 0.88 -28.60
C GLU A 208 6.34 2.24 -27.96
N LEU A 209 6.30 2.27 -26.62
CA LEU A 209 5.92 3.43 -25.80
C LEU A 209 7.15 4.21 -25.34
#